data_AF-A0A3M1C843-F1
#
_entry.id   AF-A0A3M1C843-F1
#
_cell.length_a   1.000
_cell.length_b   1.000
_cell.length_c   1.000
_cell.angle_alpha   90.00
_cell.angle_beta   90.00
_cell.angle_gamma   90.00
#
_symmetry.space_group_name_H-M   'P 1'
#
loop_
_entity.id
_entity.type
_entity.pdbx_description
1 polymer ?
#
loop_
_entity_poly.entity_id
_entity_poly.type
_entity_poly.pdbx_seq_one_letter_code
_entity_poly.pdbx_strand_id
1 'polypeptide(L)'
;MLILASLIVLGIIIFTNILSFANIENVIINQLMENQRLETEFAANSIENHIKQVKDELVTLSKFPLMESLDLNNCTGDMRIIHENIESKIDSLLRVDKYGNVVECSSPRFSNFLGLNIKNKDYFKTPKETNEPFIAGLVRQGASHQIIISTPLFETTRYTPYPNFIGDFNGVLMTIIELDHLYNLYLHPFLGSERSFFFLINADTEETLLKSEGVSDYHDIKSGIPETKNGLSTIFDFDGFGDTIITSSDLILGPETWRLIVLTPLKNIGSEISAVQKRHFFSLAFIIIVVFSGFLLLISLYKSREEVQAKLDRTNVTLEKLGIKIEFEKDKFTRADVSLDPGKVYLVKEDDENHAHELFISSLNKGYAGLGIVREDPRKIRKKYNLQKTSFIWLTNIKVDKIPCETNIDNIFNLVSEFVKKSKKSVILIDRLDYILTENTFDNVIKKIHALKDLSLSYETIIILSVKAELFDEKQLKAIEAETVDLYGKHFRKNVELSDLELGILKYVNENNASNKLVSYKDITSKFGITKPTTRSKIRKLQRLQLLDVEQKGRFKSIKITSAGRRII
;
A
#
# COMPACT_ATOMS: atom_id res chain seq x y z
N MET A 1 29.93 -4.55 8.63
CA MET A 1 29.23 -5.75 8.11
C MET A 1 28.01 -5.38 7.28
N LEU A 2 27.01 -4.66 7.82
CA LEU A 2 25.78 -4.28 7.08
C LEU A 2 26.02 -3.47 5.79
N ILE A 3 26.87 -2.46 5.82
CA ILE A 3 27.18 -1.63 4.64
C ILE A 3 27.86 -2.45 3.53
N LEU A 4 28.78 -3.34 3.90
CA LEU A 4 29.47 -4.22 2.96
C LEU A 4 28.49 -5.21 2.32
N ALA A 5 27.59 -5.79 3.12
CA ALA A 5 26.53 -6.67 2.61
C ALA A 5 25.59 -5.93 1.63
N SER A 6 25.20 -4.68 1.93
CA SER A 6 24.37 -3.89 1.01
C SER A 6 25.08 -3.52 -0.29
N LEU A 7 26.39 -3.26 -0.26
CA LEU A 7 27.18 -3.00 -1.47
C LEU A 7 27.31 -4.26 -2.34
N ILE A 8 27.46 -5.43 -1.72
CA ILE A 8 27.49 -6.72 -2.43
C ILE A 8 26.14 -6.99 -3.09
N VAL A 9 25.02 -6.77 -2.37
CA VAL A 9 23.67 -6.92 -2.95
C VAL A 9 23.46 -5.95 -4.11
N LEU A 10 23.89 -4.69 -3.97
CA LEU A 10 23.82 -3.71 -5.06
C LEU A 10 24.63 -4.15 -6.29
N GLY A 11 25.84 -4.66 -6.06
CA GLY A 11 26.71 -5.19 -7.11
C GLY A 11 26.07 -6.39 -7.83
N ILE A 12 25.45 -7.31 -7.09
CA ILE A 12 24.72 -8.45 -7.66
C ILE A 12 23.51 -7.97 -8.48
N ILE A 13 22.74 -7.00 -7.99
CA ILE A 13 21.60 -6.42 -8.72
C ILE A 13 22.07 -5.77 -10.02
N ILE A 14 23.14 -4.97 -9.98
CA ILE A 14 23.70 -4.31 -11.18
C ILE A 14 24.21 -5.37 -12.16
N PHE A 15 24.96 -6.35 -11.68
CA PHE A 15 25.54 -7.41 -12.51
C PHE A 15 24.45 -8.27 -13.18
N THR A 16 23.45 -8.72 -12.42
CA THR A 16 22.31 -9.48 -12.96
C THR A 16 21.52 -8.68 -13.99
N ASN A 17 21.34 -7.38 -13.77
CA ASN A 17 20.70 -6.48 -14.73
C ASN A 17 21.52 -6.30 -16.02
N ILE A 18 22.83 -6.15 -15.92
CA ILE A 18 23.72 -6.08 -17.10
C ILE A 18 23.63 -7.39 -17.89
N LEU A 19 23.66 -8.54 -17.22
CA LEU A 19 23.48 -9.84 -17.86
C LEU A 19 22.11 -9.96 -18.55
N SER A 20 21.05 -9.48 -17.89
CA SER A 20 19.70 -9.46 -18.47
C SER A 20 19.62 -8.57 -19.71
N PHE A 21 20.35 -7.45 -19.73
CA PHE A 21 20.37 -6.54 -20.87
C PHE A 21 21.14 -7.13 -22.05
N ALA A 22 22.23 -7.87 -21.80
CA ALA A 22 23.02 -8.51 -22.85
C ALA A 22 22.21 -9.48 -23.71
N ASN A 23 21.15 -10.07 -23.16
CA ASN A 23 20.28 -11.02 -23.87
C ASN A 23 18.94 -10.42 -24.34
N ILE A 24 18.70 -9.12 -24.11
CA ILE A 24 17.37 -8.54 -24.32
C ILE A 24 16.94 -8.53 -25.79
N GLU A 25 17.89 -8.31 -26.69
CA GLU A 25 17.66 -8.29 -28.14
C GLU A 25 17.17 -9.67 -28.62
N ASN A 26 17.86 -10.74 -28.23
CA ASN A 26 17.45 -12.11 -28.54
C ASN A 26 16.07 -12.44 -27.94
N VAL A 27 15.77 -11.98 -26.72
CA VAL A 27 14.45 -12.19 -26.10
C VAL A 27 13.35 -11.46 -26.89
N ILE A 28 13.59 -10.22 -27.30
CA ILE A 28 12.64 -9.44 -28.10
C ILE A 28 12.41 -10.10 -29.44
N ILE A 29 13.48 -10.47 -30.15
CA ILE A 29 13.40 -11.12 -31.46
C ILE A 29 12.65 -12.45 -31.35
N ASN A 30 12.94 -13.26 -30.34
CA ASN A 30 12.21 -14.51 -30.10
C ASN A 30 10.72 -14.27 -29.82
N GLN A 31 10.39 -13.24 -29.04
CA GLN A 31 9.00 -12.87 -28.77
C GLN A 31 8.28 -12.41 -30.05
N LEU A 32 8.94 -11.60 -30.88
CA LEU A 32 8.39 -11.12 -32.14
C LEU A 32 8.17 -12.28 -33.12
N MET A 33 9.13 -13.19 -33.21
CA MET A 33 9.02 -14.40 -34.03
C MET A 33 7.85 -15.28 -33.58
N GLU A 34 7.69 -15.51 -32.27
CA GLU A 34 6.58 -16.30 -31.74
C GLU A 34 5.22 -15.62 -31.97
N ASN A 35 5.15 -14.30 -31.79
CA ASN A 35 3.92 -13.55 -32.10
C ASN A 35 3.58 -13.65 -33.59
N GLN A 36 4.56 -13.49 -34.49
CA GLN A 36 4.35 -13.61 -35.93
C GLN A 36 3.93 -15.04 -36.32
N ARG A 37 4.48 -16.07 -35.67
CA ARG A 37 4.07 -17.47 -35.88
C ARG A 37 2.59 -17.65 -35.55
N LEU A 38 2.15 -17.15 -34.39
CA LEU A 38 0.75 -17.22 -33.95
C LEU A 38 -0.18 -16.44 -34.90
N GLU A 39 0.22 -15.25 -35.35
CA GLU A 39 -0.55 -14.45 -36.31
C GLU A 39 -0.68 -15.16 -37.66
N THR A 40 0.40 -15.75 -38.15
CA THR A 40 0.44 -16.51 -39.41
C THR A 40 -0.47 -17.74 -39.34
N GLU A 41 -0.39 -18.52 -38.26
CA GLU A 41 -1.26 -19.67 -38.02
C GLU A 41 -2.72 -19.26 -37.88
N PHE A 42 -3.00 -18.18 -37.14
CA PHE A 42 -4.36 -17.68 -36.97
C PHE A 42 -4.96 -17.24 -38.31
N ALA A 43 -4.20 -16.54 -39.14
CA ALA A 43 -4.65 -16.07 -40.44
C ALA A 43 -4.90 -17.23 -41.41
N ALA A 44 -3.97 -18.18 -41.52
CA ALA A 44 -4.13 -19.38 -42.35
C ALA A 44 -5.38 -20.18 -41.96
N ASN A 45 -5.55 -20.44 -40.65
CA ASN A 45 -6.73 -21.12 -40.12
C ASN A 45 -8.03 -20.33 -40.34
N SER A 46 -7.98 -18.99 -40.23
CA SER A 46 -9.17 -18.15 -40.43
C SER A 46 -9.62 -18.18 -41.88
N ILE A 47 -8.69 -18.14 -42.84
CA ILE A 47 -8.98 -18.30 -44.27
C ILE A 47 -9.58 -19.68 -44.54
N GLU A 48 -8.95 -20.75 -44.03
CA GLU A 48 -9.44 -22.12 -44.19
C GLU A 48 -10.86 -22.29 -43.64
N ASN A 49 -11.11 -21.78 -42.43
CA ASN A 49 -12.41 -21.86 -41.77
C ASN A 49 -13.47 -21.04 -42.50
N HIS A 50 -13.12 -19.87 -43.02
CA HIS A 50 -14.02 -19.06 -43.84
C HIS A 50 -14.49 -19.84 -45.06
N ILE A 51 -13.55 -20.40 -45.83
CA ILE A 51 -13.86 -21.17 -47.06
C ILE A 51 -14.70 -22.41 -46.72
N LYS A 52 -14.36 -23.13 -45.64
CA LYS A 52 -15.16 -24.27 -45.16
C LYS A 52 -16.58 -23.87 -44.79
N GLN A 53 -16.74 -22.75 -44.09
CA GLN A 53 -18.05 -22.23 -43.71
C GLN A 53 -18.89 -21.86 -44.95
N VAL A 54 -18.30 -21.17 -45.93
CA VAL A 54 -18.99 -20.85 -47.19
C VAL A 54 -19.47 -22.12 -47.90
N LYS A 55 -18.62 -23.16 -47.97
CA LYS A 55 -18.97 -24.46 -48.55
C LYS A 55 -20.13 -25.12 -47.79
N ASP A 56 -20.12 -25.12 -46.46
CA ASP A 56 -21.18 -25.75 -45.66
C ASP A 56 -22.53 -25.00 -45.80
N GLU A 57 -22.51 -23.68 -45.92
CA GLU A 57 -23.70 -22.87 -46.21
C GLU A 57 -24.22 -23.13 -47.63
N LEU A 58 -23.34 -23.25 -48.63
CA LEU A 58 -23.70 -23.60 -50.00
C LEU A 58 -24.36 -24.98 -50.10
N VAL A 59 -23.82 -25.97 -49.36
CA VAL A 59 -24.41 -27.31 -49.22
C VAL A 59 -25.75 -27.27 -48.50
N THR A 60 -25.95 -26.32 -47.59
CA THR A 60 -27.25 -26.14 -46.93
C THR A 60 -28.27 -25.60 -47.92
N LEU A 61 -27.90 -24.60 -48.74
CA LEU A 61 -28.78 -24.04 -49.78
C LEU A 61 -29.18 -25.07 -50.84
N SER A 62 -28.27 -25.98 -51.24
CA SER A 62 -28.58 -27.00 -52.25
C SER A 62 -29.60 -28.06 -51.82
N LYS A 63 -29.84 -28.22 -50.51
CA LYS A 63 -30.77 -29.21 -49.95
C LYS A 63 -32.23 -28.76 -49.93
N PHE A 64 -32.50 -27.47 -50.10
CA PHE A 64 -33.85 -26.92 -49.99
C PHE A 64 -34.48 -26.70 -51.37
N PRO A 65 -35.78 -27.02 -51.56
CA PRO A 65 -36.53 -26.73 -52.80
C PRO A 65 -36.64 -25.23 -53.13
N LEU A 66 -36.12 -24.34 -52.28
CA LEU A 66 -36.16 -22.88 -52.43
C LEU A 66 -35.54 -22.39 -53.74
N MET A 67 -34.65 -23.16 -54.36
CA MET A 67 -33.98 -22.77 -55.62
C MET A 67 -34.93 -22.61 -56.81
N GLU A 68 -36.08 -23.32 -56.86
CA GLU A 68 -37.06 -23.13 -57.94
C GLU A 68 -37.83 -21.79 -57.81
N SER A 69 -37.82 -21.18 -56.62
CA SER A 69 -38.47 -19.90 -56.33
C SER A 69 -37.52 -18.69 -56.32
N LEU A 70 -36.22 -18.94 -56.40
CA LEU A 70 -35.18 -17.92 -56.39
C LEU A 70 -34.99 -17.35 -57.81
N ASP A 71 -35.64 -16.22 -58.11
CA ASP A 71 -35.42 -15.51 -59.38
C ASP A 71 -34.09 -14.73 -59.35
N LEU A 72 -33.01 -15.43 -59.71
CA LEU A 72 -31.64 -14.90 -59.79
C LEU A 72 -31.29 -14.41 -61.22
N ASN A 73 -32.27 -14.26 -62.12
CA ASN A 73 -32.04 -14.08 -63.55
C ASN A 73 -31.40 -12.74 -63.95
N ASN A 74 -31.34 -11.77 -63.03
CA ASN A 74 -30.97 -10.39 -63.37
C ASN A 74 -29.67 -9.89 -62.73
N CYS A 75 -28.90 -10.72 -62.00
CA CYS A 75 -27.61 -10.30 -61.43
C CYS A 75 -27.70 -8.98 -60.65
N THR A 76 -28.78 -8.78 -59.91
CA THR A 76 -29.17 -7.46 -59.34
C THR A 76 -28.40 -7.08 -58.08
N GLY A 77 -27.69 -8.03 -57.46
CA GLY A 77 -27.03 -7.85 -56.16
C GLY A 77 -27.95 -8.15 -54.99
N ASP A 78 -29.23 -8.45 -55.23
CA ASP A 78 -30.23 -8.60 -54.18
C ASP A 78 -30.27 -10.03 -53.64
N MET A 79 -29.57 -10.26 -52.52
CA MET A 79 -29.56 -11.55 -51.81
C MET A 79 -30.65 -11.65 -50.73
N ARG A 80 -31.62 -10.71 -50.66
CA ARG A 80 -32.68 -10.69 -49.62
C ARG A 80 -33.61 -11.92 -49.63
N ILE A 81 -33.55 -12.75 -50.66
CA ILE A 81 -34.30 -14.02 -50.77
C ILE A 81 -33.59 -15.14 -49.98
N ILE A 82 -32.31 -14.95 -49.65
CA ILE A 82 -31.50 -15.83 -48.81
C ILE A 82 -31.54 -15.28 -47.38
N HIS A 83 -31.61 -16.16 -46.39
CA HIS A 83 -31.68 -15.77 -44.98
C HIS A 83 -30.48 -14.86 -44.60
N GLU A 84 -30.70 -13.81 -43.80
CA GLU A 84 -29.69 -12.80 -43.40
C GLU A 84 -28.38 -13.44 -42.85
N ASN A 85 -28.51 -14.49 -42.04
CA ASN A 85 -27.39 -15.30 -41.54
C ASN A 85 -26.52 -16.00 -42.61
N ILE A 86 -27.05 -16.24 -43.81
CA ILE A 86 -26.34 -16.85 -44.94
C ILE A 86 -25.81 -15.74 -45.86
N GLU A 87 -26.56 -14.65 -46.06
CA GLU A 87 -26.15 -13.46 -46.83
C GLU A 87 -24.83 -12.85 -46.30
N SER A 88 -24.64 -12.81 -44.98
CA SER A 88 -23.40 -12.31 -44.35
C SER A 88 -22.15 -13.20 -44.57
N LYS A 89 -22.32 -14.39 -45.14
CA LYS A 89 -21.23 -15.37 -45.31
C LYS A 89 -20.95 -15.69 -46.77
N ILE A 90 -21.93 -15.56 -47.65
CA ILE A 90 -21.80 -15.88 -49.08
C ILE A 90 -21.90 -14.57 -49.87
N ASP A 91 -20.80 -14.14 -50.49
CA ASP A 91 -20.75 -12.88 -51.26
C ASP A 91 -21.47 -12.96 -52.62
N SER A 92 -21.62 -14.17 -53.16
CA SER A 92 -22.30 -14.40 -54.45
C SER A 92 -22.81 -15.81 -54.61
N LEU A 93 -23.86 -15.97 -55.41
CA LEU A 93 -24.39 -17.26 -55.85
C LEU A 93 -24.58 -17.24 -57.35
N LEU A 94 -24.21 -18.33 -58.01
CA LEU A 94 -24.47 -18.56 -59.42
C LEU A 94 -25.04 -19.96 -59.59
N ARG A 95 -26.02 -20.08 -60.50
CA ARG A 95 -26.61 -21.37 -60.86
C ARG A 95 -26.12 -21.79 -62.23
N VAL A 96 -25.72 -23.04 -62.31
CA VAL A 96 -25.26 -23.70 -63.53
C VAL A 96 -26.23 -24.81 -63.85
N ASP A 97 -26.75 -24.85 -65.07
CA ASP A 97 -27.67 -25.90 -65.51
C ASP A 97 -26.97 -27.27 -65.69
N LYS A 98 -27.75 -28.33 -65.87
CA LYS A 98 -27.23 -29.70 -66.10
C LYS A 98 -26.35 -29.86 -67.35
N TYR A 99 -26.36 -28.89 -68.26
CA TYR A 99 -25.54 -28.84 -69.48
C TYR A 99 -24.26 -28.01 -69.29
N GLY A 100 -24.07 -27.43 -68.11
CA GLY A 100 -22.88 -26.65 -67.75
C GLY A 100 -22.98 -25.17 -68.11
N ASN A 101 -24.14 -24.63 -68.48
CA ASN A 101 -24.29 -23.20 -68.73
C ASN A 101 -24.57 -22.46 -67.42
N VAL A 102 -23.84 -21.38 -67.15
CA VAL A 102 -24.18 -20.45 -66.06
C VAL A 102 -25.44 -19.68 -66.48
N VAL A 103 -26.55 -19.90 -65.79
CA VAL A 103 -27.87 -19.37 -66.17
C VAL A 103 -28.35 -18.24 -65.29
N GLU A 104 -27.83 -18.14 -64.07
CA GLU A 104 -28.24 -17.14 -63.08
C GLU A 104 -27.05 -16.68 -62.24
N CYS A 105 -27.11 -15.44 -61.76
CA CYS A 105 -26.11 -14.91 -60.83
C CYS A 105 -26.75 -13.91 -59.86
N SER A 106 -26.29 -13.86 -58.61
CA SER A 106 -26.86 -12.98 -57.58
C SER A 106 -26.22 -11.59 -57.57
N SER A 107 -25.00 -11.43 -58.11
CA SER A 107 -24.22 -10.19 -58.02
C SER A 107 -23.76 -9.68 -59.38
N PRO A 108 -23.92 -8.37 -59.69
CA PRO A 108 -23.47 -7.79 -60.95
C PRO A 108 -21.96 -7.93 -61.15
N ARG A 109 -21.20 -8.05 -60.05
CA ARG A 109 -19.75 -8.26 -60.06
C ARG A 109 -19.34 -9.48 -60.88
N PHE A 110 -20.18 -10.51 -60.89
CA PHE A 110 -19.91 -11.78 -61.58
C PHE A 110 -20.79 -11.97 -62.82
N SER A 111 -21.35 -10.88 -63.37
CA SER A 111 -22.19 -10.94 -64.57
C SER A 111 -21.44 -11.45 -65.80
N ASN A 112 -20.11 -11.34 -65.82
CA ASN A 112 -19.25 -11.89 -66.86
C ASN A 112 -19.23 -13.44 -66.90
N PHE A 113 -19.71 -14.11 -65.85
CA PHE A 113 -19.91 -15.56 -65.87
C PHE A 113 -21.20 -15.98 -66.55
N LEU A 114 -22.21 -15.10 -66.60
CA LEU A 114 -23.52 -15.42 -67.14
C LEU A 114 -23.41 -15.83 -68.63
N GLY A 115 -23.99 -16.97 -68.97
CA GLY A 115 -23.95 -17.54 -70.33
C GLY A 115 -22.67 -18.31 -70.67
N LEU A 116 -21.65 -18.33 -69.81
CA LEU A 116 -20.47 -19.18 -70.04
C LEU A 116 -20.83 -20.66 -69.86
N ASN A 117 -20.27 -21.52 -70.72
CA ASN A 117 -20.36 -22.97 -70.56
C ASN A 117 -19.09 -23.51 -69.87
N ILE A 118 -19.26 -24.04 -68.67
CA ILE A 118 -18.19 -24.55 -67.80
C ILE A 118 -18.18 -26.08 -67.70
N LYS A 119 -18.85 -26.80 -68.61
CA LYS A 119 -19.05 -28.26 -68.50
C LYS A 119 -17.77 -29.09 -68.37
N ASN A 120 -16.65 -28.55 -68.84
CA ASN A 120 -15.33 -29.21 -68.83
C ASN A 120 -14.45 -28.78 -67.64
N LYS A 121 -14.94 -27.92 -66.75
CA LYS A 121 -14.20 -27.43 -65.59
C LYS A 121 -14.39 -28.36 -64.39
N ASP A 122 -13.37 -28.50 -63.56
CA ASP A 122 -13.40 -29.44 -62.42
C ASP A 122 -14.47 -29.07 -61.39
N TYR A 123 -14.72 -27.76 -61.19
CA TYR A 123 -15.82 -27.23 -60.37
C TYR A 123 -17.23 -27.44 -60.95
N PHE A 124 -17.35 -28.16 -62.08
CA PHE A 124 -18.63 -28.68 -62.57
C PHE A 124 -18.60 -30.21 -62.65
N LYS A 125 -17.51 -30.77 -63.21
CA LYS A 125 -17.34 -32.22 -63.37
C LYS A 125 -17.35 -32.96 -62.04
N THR A 126 -16.55 -32.51 -61.07
CA THR A 126 -16.39 -33.23 -59.80
C THR A 126 -17.71 -33.31 -59.05
N PRO A 127 -18.45 -32.20 -58.81
CA PRO A 127 -19.77 -32.29 -58.18
C PRO A 127 -20.78 -33.19 -58.90
N LYS A 128 -20.74 -33.21 -60.23
CA LYS A 128 -21.62 -34.05 -61.06
C LYS A 128 -21.29 -35.54 -60.96
N GLU A 129 -20.01 -35.88 -60.89
CA GLU A 129 -19.52 -37.27 -60.91
C GLU A 129 -19.50 -37.90 -59.51
N THR A 130 -19.22 -37.12 -58.46
CA THR A 130 -19.06 -37.62 -57.09
C THR A 130 -20.27 -37.35 -56.19
N ASN A 131 -21.18 -36.45 -56.60
CA ASN A 131 -22.24 -35.90 -55.76
C ASN A 131 -21.73 -35.14 -54.51
N GLU A 132 -20.46 -34.73 -54.51
CA GLU A 132 -19.84 -33.99 -53.41
C GLU A 132 -19.53 -32.53 -53.77
N PRO A 133 -19.52 -31.58 -52.82
CA PRO A 133 -19.09 -30.22 -53.11
C PRO A 133 -17.60 -30.23 -53.46
N PHE A 134 -17.21 -29.32 -54.34
CA PHE A 134 -15.84 -29.17 -54.78
C PHE A 134 -15.36 -27.73 -54.57
N ILE A 135 -14.18 -27.60 -53.98
CA ILE A 135 -13.46 -26.33 -53.85
C ILE A 135 -12.38 -26.36 -54.93
N ALA A 136 -12.56 -25.57 -55.98
CA ALA A 136 -11.48 -25.28 -56.91
C ALA A 136 -10.56 -24.24 -56.26
N GLY A 137 -9.26 -24.52 -56.27
CA GLY A 137 -8.23 -23.57 -55.83
C GLY A 137 -8.13 -22.37 -56.77
N LEU A 138 -6.95 -22.10 -57.30
CA LEU A 138 -6.72 -20.88 -58.10
C LEU A 138 -7.40 -20.95 -59.48
N VAL A 139 -8.55 -20.30 -59.62
CA VAL A 139 -9.20 -20.10 -60.91
C VAL A 139 -8.88 -18.70 -61.44
N ARG A 140 -8.25 -18.64 -62.61
CA ARG A 140 -7.96 -17.37 -63.30
C ARG A 140 -9.06 -17.05 -64.31
N GLN A 141 -9.67 -15.89 -64.15
CA GLN A 141 -10.63 -15.33 -65.11
C GLN A 141 -10.29 -13.86 -65.37
N GLY A 142 -9.63 -13.57 -66.49
CA GLY A 142 -9.04 -12.25 -66.71
C GLY A 142 -7.86 -12.00 -65.78
N ALA A 143 -7.89 -10.88 -65.05
CA ALA A 143 -6.84 -10.50 -64.08
C ALA A 143 -7.15 -10.91 -62.64
N SER A 144 -8.35 -11.42 -62.34
CA SER A 144 -8.76 -11.76 -60.97
C SER A 144 -8.42 -13.20 -60.60
N HIS A 145 -7.86 -13.37 -59.40
CA HIS A 145 -7.59 -14.65 -58.76
C HIS A 145 -8.73 -15.02 -57.81
N GLN A 146 -9.38 -16.15 -58.07
CA GLN A 146 -10.62 -16.53 -57.41
C GLN A 146 -10.60 -17.99 -56.97
N ILE A 147 -11.27 -18.26 -55.86
CA ILE A 147 -11.65 -19.60 -55.39
C ILE A 147 -13.09 -19.82 -55.80
N ILE A 148 -13.38 -20.97 -56.41
CA ILE A 148 -14.75 -21.33 -56.78
C ILE A 148 -15.18 -22.52 -55.93
N ILE A 149 -16.24 -22.33 -55.16
CA ILE A 149 -16.87 -23.41 -54.40
C ILE A 149 -18.15 -23.79 -55.12
N SER A 150 -18.32 -25.08 -55.34
CA SER A 150 -19.41 -25.65 -56.12
C SER A 150 -20.07 -26.79 -55.38
N THR A 151 -21.39 -26.93 -55.51
CA THR A 151 -22.20 -27.97 -54.87
C THR A 151 -23.22 -28.49 -55.87
N PRO A 152 -23.44 -29.81 -55.97
CA PRO A 152 -24.39 -30.36 -56.92
C PRO A 152 -25.84 -30.04 -56.52
N LEU A 153 -26.68 -29.82 -57.53
CA LEU A 153 -28.12 -29.63 -57.42
C LEU A 153 -28.83 -30.84 -58.02
N PHE A 154 -29.91 -31.29 -57.38
CA PHE A 154 -30.75 -32.39 -57.84
C PHE A 154 -32.20 -31.95 -57.95
N GLU A 155 -32.95 -32.54 -58.88
CA GLU A 155 -34.40 -32.34 -58.98
C GLU A 155 -35.08 -33.01 -57.77
N THR A 156 -35.53 -32.22 -56.78
CA THR A 156 -36.18 -32.76 -55.56
C THR A 156 -37.40 -31.95 -55.16
N THR A 157 -38.49 -32.63 -54.77
CA THR A 157 -39.72 -32.00 -54.22
C THR A 157 -39.75 -32.00 -52.68
N ARG A 158 -38.73 -32.56 -52.04
CA ARG A 158 -38.61 -32.76 -50.58
C ARG A 158 -37.14 -32.69 -50.17
N TYR A 159 -36.89 -32.41 -48.89
CA TYR A 159 -35.55 -32.41 -48.30
C TYR A 159 -34.82 -33.76 -48.52
N THR A 160 -33.53 -33.69 -48.88
CA THR A 160 -32.64 -34.85 -49.05
C THR A 160 -31.39 -34.75 -48.18
N PRO A 161 -31.01 -35.81 -47.44
CA PRO A 161 -29.79 -35.80 -46.63
C PRO A 161 -28.52 -35.95 -47.50
N TYR A 162 -27.59 -35.01 -47.38
CA TYR A 162 -26.28 -35.07 -48.07
C TYR A 162 -25.38 -36.18 -47.46
N PRO A 163 -24.59 -36.94 -48.26
CA PRO A 163 -24.45 -36.89 -49.72
C PRO A 163 -25.49 -37.75 -50.50
N ASN A 164 -26.46 -38.34 -49.81
CA ASN A 164 -27.43 -39.29 -50.38
C ASN A 164 -28.65 -38.58 -50.98
N PHE A 165 -28.44 -37.89 -52.10
CA PHE A 165 -29.52 -37.20 -52.82
C PHE A 165 -30.45 -38.18 -53.55
N ILE A 166 -31.74 -37.83 -53.61
CA ILE A 166 -32.78 -38.58 -54.32
C ILE A 166 -33.30 -37.69 -55.44
N GLY A 167 -32.84 -37.90 -56.67
CA GLY A 167 -33.24 -37.11 -57.85
C GLY A 167 -32.19 -37.13 -58.95
N ASP A 168 -32.56 -36.67 -60.14
CA ASP A 168 -31.63 -36.50 -61.25
C ASP A 168 -30.77 -35.25 -61.05
N PHE A 169 -29.51 -35.30 -61.48
CA PHE A 169 -28.60 -34.16 -61.45
C PHE A 169 -29.18 -33.00 -62.29
N ASN A 170 -29.43 -31.87 -61.63
CA ASN A 170 -30.03 -30.68 -62.23
C ASN A 170 -29.02 -29.56 -62.52
N GLY A 171 -27.77 -29.72 -62.07
CA GLY A 171 -26.72 -28.73 -62.26
C GLY A 171 -25.90 -28.49 -61.00
N VAL A 172 -25.33 -27.30 -60.88
CA VAL A 172 -24.45 -26.92 -59.77
C VAL A 172 -24.83 -25.54 -59.25
N LEU A 173 -24.81 -25.39 -57.93
CA LEU A 173 -24.79 -24.10 -57.26
C LEU A 173 -23.33 -23.75 -56.96
N MET A 174 -22.89 -22.56 -57.34
CA MET A 174 -21.53 -22.12 -57.10
C MET A 174 -21.47 -20.74 -56.46
N THR A 175 -20.38 -20.47 -55.76
CA THR A 175 -20.02 -19.16 -55.22
C THR A 175 -18.56 -18.87 -55.55
N ILE A 176 -18.25 -17.59 -55.73
CA ILE A 176 -16.93 -17.11 -56.11
C ILE A 176 -16.40 -16.25 -54.97
N ILE A 177 -15.23 -16.61 -54.45
CA ILE A 177 -14.50 -15.85 -53.43
C ILE A 177 -13.24 -15.30 -54.09
N GLU A 178 -13.04 -13.99 -54.03
CA GLU A 178 -11.81 -13.39 -54.51
C GLU A 178 -10.71 -13.44 -53.45
N LEU A 179 -9.46 -13.70 -53.87
CA LEU A 179 -8.33 -13.73 -52.94
C LEU A 179 -8.08 -12.37 -52.29
N ASP A 180 -8.31 -11.27 -53.00
CA ASP A 180 -8.16 -9.91 -52.45
C ASP A 180 -9.15 -9.67 -51.30
N HIS A 181 -10.33 -10.29 -51.33
CA HIS A 181 -11.28 -10.19 -50.22
C HIS A 181 -10.74 -10.89 -48.97
N LEU A 182 -10.24 -12.12 -49.11
CA LEU A 182 -9.63 -12.87 -48.01
C LEU A 182 -8.38 -12.19 -47.47
N TYR A 183 -7.57 -11.59 -48.34
CA TYR A 183 -6.43 -10.77 -47.95
C TYR A 183 -6.85 -9.60 -47.05
N ASN A 184 -7.85 -8.82 -47.47
CA ASN A 184 -8.29 -7.65 -46.71
C ASN A 184 -8.88 -8.03 -45.34
N LEU A 185 -9.57 -9.17 -45.25
CA LEU A 185 -10.16 -9.65 -44.00
C LEU A 185 -9.12 -10.21 -43.02
N TYR A 186 -8.20 -11.06 -43.51
CA TYR A 186 -7.40 -11.93 -42.63
C TYR A 186 -5.91 -11.64 -42.65
N LEU A 187 -5.37 -11.03 -43.71
CA LEU A 187 -3.93 -10.79 -43.88
C LEU A 187 -3.55 -9.33 -43.67
N HIS A 188 -4.28 -8.39 -44.30
CA HIS A 188 -4.02 -6.96 -44.20
C HIS A 188 -3.92 -6.43 -42.75
N PRO A 189 -4.75 -6.87 -41.77
CA PRO A 189 -4.72 -6.30 -40.42
C PRO A 189 -3.40 -6.44 -39.65
N PHE A 190 -2.59 -7.49 -39.92
CA PHE A 190 -1.37 -7.76 -39.15
C PHE A 190 -0.07 -7.59 -39.96
N LEU A 191 -0.13 -7.63 -41.29
CA LEU A 191 1.06 -7.49 -42.13
C LEU A 191 1.69 -6.09 -42.06
N GLY A 192 0.88 -5.03 -42.02
CA GLY A 192 1.34 -3.63 -42.01
C GLY A 192 2.08 -3.23 -43.31
N SER A 193 1.66 -2.16 -43.97
CA SER A 193 2.02 -1.85 -45.38
C SER A 193 3.52 -1.81 -45.73
N GLU A 194 4.42 -1.65 -44.76
CA GLU A 194 5.88 -1.66 -44.97
C GLU A 194 6.65 -2.54 -43.96
N ARG A 195 5.94 -3.22 -43.05
CA ARG A 195 6.57 -3.97 -41.96
C ARG A 195 6.97 -5.36 -42.42
N SER A 196 6.00 -6.09 -42.97
CA SER A 196 6.12 -7.47 -43.36
C SER A 196 5.62 -7.66 -44.78
N PHE A 197 6.18 -8.66 -45.47
CA PHE A 197 5.70 -9.12 -46.76
C PHE A 197 5.19 -10.54 -46.64
N PHE A 198 4.32 -10.95 -47.56
CA PHE A 198 3.80 -12.31 -47.55
C PHE A 198 3.80 -12.94 -48.95
N PHE A 199 3.77 -14.27 -48.93
CA PHE A 199 3.41 -15.10 -50.05
C PHE A 199 2.30 -16.06 -49.63
N LEU A 200 1.34 -16.23 -50.50
CA LEU A 200 0.45 -17.37 -50.50
C LEU A 200 0.80 -18.20 -51.73
N ILE A 201 1.28 -19.41 -51.51
CA ILE A 201 1.71 -20.31 -52.58
C ILE A 201 0.92 -21.60 -52.56
N ASN A 202 0.84 -22.30 -53.68
CA ASN A 202 0.46 -23.70 -53.66
C ASN A 202 1.66 -24.51 -53.13
N ALA A 203 1.45 -25.33 -52.10
CA ALA A 203 2.52 -26.04 -51.40
C ALA A 203 3.13 -27.18 -52.25
N ASP A 204 2.38 -27.72 -53.21
CA ASP A 204 2.82 -28.81 -54.07
C ASP A 204 3.51 -28.30 -55.34
N THR A 205 2.97 -27.24 -55.96
CA THR A 205 3.48 -26.69 -57.22
C THR A 205 4.44 -25.51 -57.03
N GLU A 206 4.48 -24.93 -55.83
CA GLU A 206 5.19 -23.69 -55.49
C GLU A 206 4.75 -22.47 -56.32
N GLU A 207 3.61 -22.55 -57.02
CA GLU A 207 3.05 -21.43 -57.76
C GLU A 207 2.61 -20.33 -56.79
N THR A 208 2.93 -19.08 -57.13
CA THR A 208 2.48 -17.91 -56.35
C THR A 208 1.01 -17.62 -56.64
N LEU A 209 0.19 -17.65 -55.59
CA LEU A 209 -1.25 -17.42 -55.65
C LEU A 209 -1.59 -15.97 -55.30
N LEU A 210 -0.93 -15.45 -54.26
CA LEU A 210 -1.03 -14.06 -53.83
C LEU A 210 0.28 -13.63 -53.18
N LYS A 211 0.64 -12.35 -53.28
CA LYS A 211 1.85 -11.79 -52.67
C LYS A 211 1.68 -10.32 -52.34
N SER A 212 2.58 -9.81 -51.51
CA SER A 212 2.72 -8.36 -51.30
C SER A 212 3.06 -7.60 -52.59
N GLU A 213 2.56 -6.38 -52.71
CA GLU A 213 2.88 -5.49 -53.82
C GLU A 213 4.39 -5.19 -53.89
N GLY A 214 4.94 -5.11 -55.10
CA GLY A 214 6.36 -4.81 -55.32
C GLY A 214 7.32 -5.98 -55.09
N VAL A 215 6.81 -7.18 -54.79
CA VAL A 215 7.64 -8.38 -54.59
C VAL A 215 7.60 -9.30 -55.81
N SER A 216 8.74 -9.88 -56.19
CA SER A 216 8.83 -10.91 -57.26
C SER A 216 8.07 -12.18 -56.89
N ASP A 217 7.79 -13.07 -57.85
CA ASP A 217 7.11 -14.34 -57.54
C ASP A 217 7.98 -15.22 -56.64
N TYR A 218 7.33 -16.06 -55.82
CA TYR A 218 8.01 -16.94 -54.87
C TYR A 218 9.05 -17.82 -55.58
N HIS A 219 8.71 -18.33 -56.76
CA HIS A 219 9.60 -19.16 -57.56
C HIS A 219 10.93 -18.48 -57.90
N ASP A 220 10.92 -17.16 -58.10
CA ASP A 220 12.11 -16.39 -58.48
C ASP A 220 13.05 -16.14 -57.29
N ILE A 221 12.51 -16.15 -56.07
CA ILE A 221 13.26 -15.80 -54.85
C ILE A 221 13.46 -16.98 -53.90
N LYS A 222 12.83 -18.13 -54.15
CA LYS A 222 12.86 -19.29 -53.24
C LYS A 222 14.27 -19.78 -52.95
N SER A 223 15.23 -19.59 -53.86
CA SER A 223 16.62 -19.98 -53.65
C SER A 223 17.28 -19.19 -52.50
N GLY A 224 16.77 -18.00 -52.20
CA GLY A 224 17.21 -17.18 -51.06
C GLY A 224 16.43 -17.47 -49.76
N ILE A 225 15.37 -18.29 -49.81
CA ILE A 225 14.51 -18.57 -48.65
C ILE A 225 14.80 -20.01 -48.18
N PRO A 226 14.88 -20.27 -46.85
CA PRO A 226 15.01 -21.64 -46.35
C PRO A 226 13.82 -22.49 -46.79
N GLU A 227 14.00 -23.82 -46.84
CA GLU A 227 12.91 -24.75 -47.17
C GLU A 227 11.72 -24.51 -46.21
N THR A 228 10.62 -23.99 -46.75
CA THR A 228 9.45 -23.65 -45.95
C THR A 228 8.62 -24.92 -45.72
N LYS A 229 8.29 -25.20 -44.46
CA LYS A 229 7.44 -26.32 -44.05
C LYS A 229 6.33 -25.78 -43.15
N ASN A 230 5.24 -26.53 -43.01
CA ASN A 230 4.18 -26.15 -42.09
C ASN A 230 4.74 -25.91 -40.68
N GLY A 231 4.40 -24.78 -40.06
CA GLY A 231 4.87 -24.40 -38.73
C GLY A 231 6.33 -23.95 -38.67
N LEU A 232 6.99 -23.68 -39.82
CA LEU A 232 8.31 -23.07 -39.81
C LEU A 232 8.26 -21.75 -39.06
N SER A 233 9.25 -21.53 -38.21
CA SER A 233 9.49 -20.28 -37.51
C SER A 233 10.99 -20.14 -37.30
N THR A 234 11.64 -19.32 -38.11
CA THR A 234 13.09 -19.17 -38.10
C THR A 234 13.51 -17.75 -38.46
N ILE A 235 14.77 -17.44 -38.16
CA ILE A 235 15.45 -16.26 -38.67
C ILE A 235 16.42 -16.73 -39.75
N PHE A 236 16.44 -16.04 -40.88
CA PHE A 236 17.35 -16.34 -41.98
C PHE A 236 17.81 -15.05 -42.65
N ASP A 237 19.07 -15.00 -43.07
CA ASP A 237 19.60 -13.90 -43.86
C ASP A 237 19.07 -13.99 -45.29
N PHE A 238 18.06 -13.17 -45.59
CA PHE A 238 17.41 -13.16 -46.88
C PHE A 238 18.04 -12.09 -47.76
N ASP A 239 18.61 -12.50 -48.91
CA ASP A 239 19.34 -11.60 -49.81
C ASP A 239 18.49 -10.38 -50.21
N GLY A 240 19.05 -9.18 -50.04
CA GLY A 240 18.35 -7.89 -50.19
C GLY A 240 17.57 -7.38 -48.96
N PHE A 241 17.23 -8.25 -48.00
CA PHE A 241 16.45 -7.90 -46.81
C PHE A 241 17.20 -8.03 -45.48
N GLY A 242 18.28 -8.82 -45.44
CA GLY A 242 19.06 -9.11 -44.24
C GLY A 242 18.39 -10.16 -43.36
N ASP A 243 18.79 -10.23 -42.09
CA ASP A 243 18.14 -11.08 -41.09
C ASP A 243 16.63 -10.82 -41.07
N THR A 244 15.87 -11.87 -41.40
CA THR A 244 14.42 -11.81 -41.61
C THR A 244 13.75 -12.91 -40.83
N ILE A 245 12.69 -12.56 -40.09
CA ILE A 245 11.82 -13.53 -39.44
C ILE A 245 10.91 -14.15 -40.50
N ILE A 246 11.01 -15.46 -40.65
CA ILE A 246 10.24 -16.23 -41.63
C ILE A 246 9.36 -17.20 -40.85
N THR A 247 8.06 -17.10 -41.11
CA THR A 247 7.05 -17.99 -40.53
C THR A 247 6.19 -18.54 -41.64
N SER A 248 5.73 -19.78 -41.50
CA SER A 248 4.77 -20.33 -42.45
C SER A 248 3.74 -21.25 -41.82
N SER A 249 2.54 -21.23 -42.39
CA SER A 249 1.43 -22.10 -42.00
C SER A 249 0.69 -22.58 -43.24
N ASP A 250 0.38 -23.87 -43.25
CA ASP A 250 -0.37 -24.49 -44.34
C ASP A 250 -1.87 -24.35 -44.08
N LEU A 251 -2.63 -24.14 -45.15
CA LEU A 251 -4.09 -24.14 -45.16
C LEU A 251 -4.60 -25.12 -46.22
N ILE A 252 -5.58 -25.94 -45.83
CA ILE A 252 -6.04 -27.09 -46.61
C ILE A 252 -7.37 -26.75 -47.30
N LEU A 253 -7.36 -26.68 -48.64
CA LEU A 253 -8.50 -26.33 -49.47
C LEU A 253 -8.90 -27.53 -50.35
N GLY A 254 -9.64 -28.48 -49.76
CA GLY A 254 -10.04 -29.68 -50.48
C GLY A 254 -8.81 -30.52 -50.89
N PRO A 255 -8.51 -30.70 -52.19
CA PRO A 255 -7.34 -31.44 -52.64
C PRO A 255 -6.04 -30.62 -52.65
N GLU A 256 -6.12 -29.29 -52.54
CA GLU A 256 -4.94 -28.42 -52.58
C GLU A 256 -4.48 -28.05 -51.17
N THR A 257 -3.16 -28.02 -50.99
CA THR A 257 -2.54 -27.42 -49.80
C THR A 257 -1.91 -26.10 -50.22
N TRP A 258 -2.31 -25.00 -49.60
CA TRP A 258 -1.67 -23.71 -49.79
C TRP A 258 -0.81 -23.39 -48.58
N ARG A 259 0.26 -22.64 -48.79
CA ARG A 259 1.16 -22.21 -47.73
C ARG A 259 1.23 -20.70 -47.67
N LEU A 260 0.86 -20.16 -46.51
CA LEU A 260 1.09 -18.77 -46.16
C LEU A 260 2.50 -18.66 -45.60
N ILE A 261 3.32 -17.79 -46.20
CA ILE A 261 4.68 -17.47 -45.76
C ILE A 261 4.71 -15.98 -45.44
N VAL A 262 5.11 -15.62 -44.23
CA VAL A 262 5.25 -14.22 -43.80
C VAL A 262 6.72 -13.95 -43.49
N LEU A 263 7.24 -12.86 -44.07
CA LEU A 263 8.62 -12.41 -43.96
C LEU A 263 8.66 -11.01 -43.32
N THR A 264 9.37 -10.88 -42.21
CA THR A 264 9.55 -9.60 -41.50
C THR A 264 11.03 -9.30 -41.35
N PRO A 265 11.60 -8.42 -42.17
CA PRO A 265 13.01 -8.02 -42.04
C PRO A 265 13.26 -7.34 -40.70
N LEU A 266 14.29 -7.76 -39.95
CA LEU A 266 14.62 -7.17 -38.64
C LEU A 266 14.94 -5.67 -38.76
N LYS A 267 15.45 -5.22 -39.91
CA LYS A 267 15.70 -3.80 -40.19
C LYS A 267 14.42 -2.95 -40.14
N ASN A 268 13.27 -3.51 -40.52
CA ASN A 268 11.98 -2.79 -40.55
C ASN A 268 11.39 -2.60 -39.14
N ILE A 269 11.80 -3.44 -38.18
CA ILE A 269 11.33 -3.41 -36.78
C ILE A 269 12.37 -2.84 -35.81
N GLY A 270 13.50 -2.31 -36.31
CA GLY A 270 14.57 -1.76 -35.48
C GLY A 270 14.12 -0.61 -34.56
N SER A 271 13.12 0.18 -34.98
CA SER A 271 12.54 1.26 -34.16
C SER A 271 11.72 0.72 -32.98
N GLU A 272 10.98 -0.38 -33.17
CA GLU A 272 10.22 -1.08 -32.13
C GLU A 272 11.16 -1.72 -31.12
N ILE A 273 12.21 -2.40 -31.60
CA ILE A 273 13.27 -2.99 -30.75
C ILE A 273 13.91 -1.89 -29.90
N SER A 274 14.28 -0.76 -30.53
CA SER A 274 14.88 0.39 -29.83
C SER A 274 13.93 1.02 -28.81
N ALA A 275 12.62 1.10 -29.10
CA ALA A 275 11.62 1.64 -28.18
C ALA A 275 11.45 0.76 -26.94
N VAL A 276 11.38 -0.56 -27.13
CA VAL A 276 11.32 -1.54 -26.03
C VAL A 276 12.59 -1.47 -25.18
N GLN A 277 13.77 -1.48 -25.80
CA GLN A 277 15.05 -1.33 -25.11
C GLN A 277 15.12 -0.03 -24.29
N LYS A 278 14.71 1.11 -24.86
CA LYS A 278 14.65 2.39 -24.14
C LYS A 278 13.73 2.33 -22.92
N ARG A 279 12.53 1.73 -23.06
CA ARG A 279 11.59 1.58 -21.94
C ARG A 279 12.20 0.75 -20.81
N HIS A 280 12.86 -0.36 -21.16
CA HIS A 280 13.59 -1.17 -20.18
C HIS A 280 14.71 -0.38 -19.51
N PHE A 281 15.50 0.37 -20.27
CA PHE A 281 16.56 1.21 -19.72
C PHE A 281 16.02 2.24 -18.70
N PHE A 282 14.92 2.92 -19.00
CA PHE A 282 14.28 3.86 -18.06
C PHE A 282 13.78 3.16 -16.79
N SER A 283 13.15 2.00 -16.92
CA SER A 283 12.69 1.22 -15.75
C SER A 283 13.85 0.80 -14.84
N LEU A 284 14.99 0.45 -15.45
CA LEU A 284 16.17 -0.01 -14.75
C LEU A 284 16.91 1.14 -14.07
N ALA A 285 17.01 2.29 -14.74
CA ALA A 285 17.50 3.52 -14.13
C ALA A 285 16.65 3.92 -12.92
N PHE A 286 15.32 3.78 -13.00
CA PHE A 286 14.42 4.03 -11.88
C PHE A 286 14.68 3.08 -10.70
N ILE A 287 14.83 1.78 -10.95
CA ILE A 287 15.19 0.81 -9.90
C ILE A 287 16.52 1.17 -9.24
N ILE A 288 17.55 1.50 -10.03
CA ILE A 288 18.86 1.92 -9.50
C ILE A 288 18.72 3.17 -8.62
N ILE A 289 17.94 4.16 -9.04
CA ILE A 289 17.69 5.38 -8.26
C ILE A 289 16.99 5.05 -6.93
N VAL A 290 15.98 4.17 -6.95
CA VAL A 290 15.27 3.75 -5.73
C VAL A 290 16.19 3.01 -4.78
N VAL A 291 17.00 2.07 -5.28
CA VAL A 291 17.94 1.31 -4.44
C VAL A 291 19.05 2.23 -3.91
N PHE A 292 19.58 3.14 -4.73
CA PHE A 292 20.57 4.13 -4.30
C PHE A 292 20.00 5.09 -3.25
N SER A 293 18.77 5.56 -3.42
CA SER A 293 18.06 6.36 -2.43
C SER A 293 17.87 5.60 -1.11
N GLY A 294 17.46 4.33 -1.18
CA GLY A 294 17.36 3.46 -0.01
C GLY A 294 18.71 3.24 0.68
N PHE A 295 19.79 3.06 -0.09
CA PHE A 295 21.15 2.95 0.44
C PHE A 295 21.62 4.25 1.12
N LEU A 296 21.35 5.42 0.53
CA LEU A 296 21.63 6.71 1.15
C LEU A 296 20.84 6.89 2.46
N LEU A 297 19.58 6.46 2.48
CA LEU A 297 18.74 6.49 3.67
C LEU A 297 19.27 5.54 4.75
N LEU A 298 19.74 4.34 4.39
CA LEU A 298 20.40 3.41 5.31
C LEU A 298 21.69 4.00 5.90
N ILE A 299 22.52 4.68 5.09
CA ILE A 299 23.71 5.40 5.57
C ILE A 299 23.29 6.52 6.52
N SER A 300 22.26 7.29 6.18
CA SER A 300 21.73 8.36 7.02
C SER A 300 21.22 7.83 8.37
N LEU A 301 20.46 6.73 8.37
CA LEU A 301 20.00 6.06 9.59
C LEU A 301 21.15 5.49 10.42
N TYR A 302 22.19 4.95 9.77
CA TYR A 302 23.38 4.46 10.47
C TYR A 302 24.12 5.60 11.18
N LYS A 303 24.38 6.72 10.47
CA LYS A 303 24.97 7.92 11.07
C LYS A 303 24.10 8.48 12.20
N SER A 304 22.79 8.55 12.00
CA SER A 304 21.84 9.01 13.02
C SER A 304 21.86 8.12 14.26
N ARG A 305 21.94 6.79 14.12
CA ARG A 305 22.09 5.88 15.27
C ARG A 305 23.39 6.11 16.01
N GLU A 306 24.49 6.33 15.30
CA GLU A 306 25.79 6.62 15.92
C GLU A 306 25.75 7.94 16.69
N GLU A 307 25.12 8.98 16.14
CA GLU A 307 24.88 10.25 16.82
C GLU A 307 23.95 10.10 18.04
N VAL A 308 22.87 9.33 17.93
CA VAL A 308 21.93 9.07 19.04
C VAL A 308 22.58 8.24 20.14
N GLN A 309 23.38 7.23 19.78
CA GLN A 309 24.14 6.43 20.75
C GLN A 309 25.21 7.28 21.43
N ALA A 310 25.94 8.12 20.70
CA ALA A 310 26.88 9.08 21.28
C ALA A 310 26.18 10.11 22.20
N LYS A 311 24.94 10.50 21.87
CA LYS A 311 24.11 11.35 22.73
C LYS A 311 23.67 10.58 23.98
N LEU A 312 23.23 9.32 23.87
CA LEU A 312 22.85 8.44 24.99
C LEU A 312 24.03 8.12 25.92
N ASP A 313 25.22 7.90 25.37
CA ASP A 313 26.44 7.64 26.14
C ASP A 313 26.90 8.92 26.87
N ARG A 314 26.78 10.10 26.25
CA ARG A 314 26.92 11.39 26.96
C ARG A 314 25.85 11.58 28.05
N THR A 315 24.66 11.02 27.86
CA THR A 315 23.51 11.19 28.77
C THR A 315 23.63 10.30 30.00
N ASN A 316 24.00 9.02 29.85
CA ASN A 316 24.27 8.12 30.99
C ASN A 316 25.36 8.65 31.93
N VAL A 317 26.34 9.35 31.36
CA VAL A 317 27.43 9.99 32.09
C VAL A 317 26.95 11.22 32.90
N THR A 318 25.78 11.80 32.63
CA THR A 318 25.34 13.07 33.25
C THR A 318 24.79 12.89 34.67
N LEU A 319 23.85 11.96 34.92
CA LEU A 319 23.36 11.69 36.29
C LEU A 319 24.46 11.17 37.22
N GLU A 320 25.31 10.27 36.72
CA GLU A 320 26.43 9.72 37.50
C GLU A 320 27.52 10.76 37.79
N LYS A 321 27.87 11.63 36.81
CA LYS A 321 28.81 12.77 37.05
C LYS A 321 28.27 13.78 38.05
N LEU A 322 26.94 13.96 38.10
CA LEU A 322 26.29 14.84 39.08
C LEU A 322 26.06 14.13 40.43
N GLY A 323 26.40 12.85 40.58
CA GLY A 323 26.23 12.14 41.86
C GLY A 323 24.77 11.89 42.24
N ILE A 324 23.84 11.94 41.28
CA ILE A 324 22.42 11.64 41.49
C ILE A 324 22.25 10.12 41.43
N LYS A 325 21.85 9.52 42.56
CA LYS A 325 21.62 8.08 42.70
C LYS A 325 20.14 7.76 42.83
N ILE A 326 19.72 6.65 42.23
CA ILE A 326 18.35 6.13 42.31
C ILE A 326 18.32 5.07 43.41
N GLU A 327 17.94 5.46 44.63
CA GLU A 327 17.91 4.59 45.80
C GLU A 327 16.62 4.79 46.61
N PHE A 328 16.16 3.71 47.26
CA PHE A 328 15.00 3.73 48.16
C PHE A 328 15.42 4.04 49.59
N GLU A 329 14.67 4.90 50.29
CA GLU A 329 14.81 5.08 51.74
C GLU A 329 14.24 3.85 52.47
N LYS A 330 14.92 3.38 53.53
CA LYS A 330 14.55 2.13 54.24
C LYS A 330 13.79 2.36 55.56
N ASP A 331 13.77 3.58 56.08
CA ASP A 331 13.24 3.89 57.41
C ASP A 331 11.98 4.77 57.31
N LYS A 332 11.01 4.54 58.21
CA LYS A 332 9.73 5.27 58.27
C LYS A 332 9.90 6.60 59.01
N PHE A 333 9.82 7.73 58.31
CA PHE A 333 9.93 9.07 58.91
C PHE A 333 8.64 9.88 58.76
N THR A 334 8.11 10.40 59.88
CA THR A 334 6.99 11.37 59.95
C THR A 334 5.69 10.96 59.21
N ARG A 335 4.68 10.53 59.98
CA ARG A 335 3.38 10.05 59.47
C ARG A 335 2.51 11.21 58.94
N ALA A 336 2.77 11.63 57.71
CA ALA A 336 1.76 12.33 56.91
C ALA A 336 0.88 11.29 56.22
N ASP A 337 -0.35 11.11 56.71
CA ASP A 337 -1.31 10.06 56.28
C ASP A 337 -2.07 10.45 55.00
N VAL A 338 -1.41 11.15 54.07
CA VAL A 338 -1.96 11.50 52.76
C VAL A 338 -1.30 10.60 51.72
N SER A 339 -2.12 9.86 50.98
CA SER A 339 -1.64 9.03 49.87
C SER A 339 -1.83 9.76 48.55
N LEU A 340 -0.72 9.92 47.83
CA LEU A 340 -0.73 10.41 46.47
C LEU A 340 -0.81 9.22 45.52
N ASP A 341 -1.72 9.30 44.56
CA ASP A 341 -1.77 8.33 43.48
C ASP A 341 -0.61 8.58 42.49
N PRO A 342 0.05 7.52 42.01
CA PRO A 342 1.01 7.64 40.92
C PRO A 342 0.32 8.08 39.62
N GLY A 343 1.12 8.61 38.70
CA GLY A 343 0.66 9.07 37.39
C GLY A 343 0.00 10.43 37.39
N LYS A 344 0.24 11.24 38.44
CA LYS A 344 -0.37 12.56 38.63
C LYS A 344 0.68 13.60 38.99
N VAL A 345 0.40 14.84 38.56
CA VAL A 345 1.14 16.04 38.95
C VAL A 345 0.28 16.83 39.94
N TYR A 346 0.81 17.06 41.13
CA TYR A 346 0.11 17.75 42.22
C TYR A 346 0.65 19.16 42.39
N LEU A 347 -0.24 20.13 42.57
CA LEU A 347 0.12 21.51 42.88
C LEU A 347 -0.16 21.81 44.35
N VAL A 348 0.85 22.36 45.04
CA VAL A 348 0.77 22.82 46.43
C VAL A 348 1.04 24.31 46.45
N LYS A 349 0.02 25.09 46.82
CA LYS A 349 0.18 26.52 47.09
C LYS A 349 0.65 26.69 48.52
N GLU A 350 1.86 27.20 48.70
CA GLU A 350 2.50 27.36 50.01
C GLU A 350 2.48 28.84 50.44
N ASP A 351 1.91 29.11 51.62
CA ASP A 351 1.92 30.43 52.26
C ASP A 351 3.16 30.54 53.19
N ASP A 352 3.33 29.61 54.16
CA ASP A 352 4.52 29.55 55.06
C ASP A 352 4.93 28.15 55.57
N GLU A 353 4.09 27.11 55.44
CA GLU A 353 4.39 25.75 55.92
C GLU A 353 4.80 24.80 54.77
N ASN A 354 5.95 24.12 54.88
CA ASN A 354 6.56 23.18 53.90
C ASN A 354 5.72 21.90 53.62
N HIS A 355 4.47 22.04 53.20
CA HIS A 355 3.55 20.93 52.92
C HIS A 355 4.00 20.04 51.76
N ALA A 356 4.59 20.63 50.70
CA ALA A 356 5.09 19.85 49.58
C ALA A 356 6.21 18.88 50.00
N HIS A 357 7.03 19.31 50.98
CA HIS A 357 8.05 18.47 51.57
C HIS A 357 7.44 17.31 52.37
N GLU A 358 6.41 17.54 53.19
CA GLU A 358 5.72 16.45 53.92
C GLU A 358 5.16 15.38 52.99
N LEU A 359 4.53 15.79 51.88
CA LEU A 359 3.99 14.88 50.86
C LEU A 359 5.09 14.10 50.13
N PHE A 360 6.21 14.76 49.84
CA PHE A 360 7.40 14.12 49.28
C PHE A 360 7.93 13.06 50.23
N ILE A 361 8.15 13.39 51.52
CA ILE A 361 8.59 12.43 52.54
C ILE A 361 7.64 11.24 52.68
N SER A 362 6.32 11.48 52.72
CA SER A 362 5.32 10.41 52.81
C SER A 362 5.43 9.43 51.65
N SER A 363 5.70 9.95 50.44
CA SER A 363 5.89 9.13 49.25
C SER A 363 7.19 8.31 49.32
N LEU A 364 8.28 8.88 49.84
CA LEU A 364 9.54 8.13 50.06
C LEU A 364 9.33 6.96 51.02
N ASN A 365 8.60 7.16 52.12
CA ASN A 365 8.27 6.10 53.08
C ASN A 365 7.46 4.94 52.48
N LYS A 366 6.78 5.19 51.35
CA LYS A 366 5.99 4.20 50.62
C LYS A 366 6.82 3.45 49.56
N GLY A 367 8.13 3.67 49.54
CA GLY A 367 9.06 2.96 48.65
C GLY A 367 9.21 3.58 47.27
N TYR A 368 8.96 4.89 47.12
CA TYR A 368 9.28 5.62 45.90
C TYR A 368 10.72 6.14 45.95
N ALA A 369 11.45 6.05 44.82
CA ALA A 369 12.76 6.68 44.70
C ALA A 369 12.61 8.20 44.57
N GLY A 370 13.36 8.97 45.36
CA GLY A 370 13.19 10.42 45.48
C GLY A 370 14.19 11.26 44.73
N LEU A 371 13.70 12.26 44.00
CA LEU A 371 14.49 13.39 43.50
C LEU A 371 13.85 14.71 43.93
N GLY A 372 14.58 15.49 44.74
CA GLY A 372 14.13 16.82 45.16
C GLY A 372 14.88 17.94 44.43
N ILE A 373 14.16 18.78 43.71
CA ILE A 373 14.64 20.04 43.14
C ILE A 373 14.20 21.15 44.09
N VAL A 374 15.15 21.70 44.85
CA VAL A 374 14.87 22.47 46.09
C VAL A 374 15.61 23.80 46.13
N ARG A 375 15.02 24.83 46.73
CA ARG A 375 15.69 26.14 46.90
C ARG A 375 16.50 26.23 48.18
N GLU A 376 16.10 25.52 49.24
CA GLU A 376 16.89 25.41 50.47
C GLU A 376 18.13 24.50 50.26
N ASP A 377 19.23 24.77 50.96
CA ASP A 377 20.45 23.97 50.91
C ASP A 377 20.14 22.48 51.15
N PRO A 378 20.44 21.58 50.19
CA PRO A 378 20.15 20.15 50.31
C PRO A 378 20.70 19.51 51.59
N ARG A 379 21.82 20.01 52.13
CA ARG A 379 22.41 19.49 53.39
C ARG A 379 21.50 19.78 54.58
N LYS A 380 20.84 20.93 54.60
CA LYS A 380 19.87 21.30 55.64
C LYS A 380 18.61 20.45 55.55
N ILE A 381 18.09 20.24 54.35
CA ILE A 381 16.91 19.40 54.12
C ILE A 381 17.18 17.96 54.54
N ARG A 382 18.33 17.39 54.15
CA ARG A 382 18.76 16.04 54.57
C ARG A 382 18.80 15.92 56.09
N LYS A 383 19.40 16.89 56.78
CA LYS A 383 19.48 16.89 58.25
C LYS A 383 18.09 17.07 58.90
N LYS A 384 17.26 17.96 58.37
CA LYS A 384 15.93 18.28 58.88
C LYS A 384 14.98 17.09 58.82
N TYR A 385 15.02 16.31 57.73
CA TYR A 385 14.13 15.17 57.50
C TYR A 385 14.81 13.81 57.62
N ASN A 386 16.06 13.78 58.08
CA ASN A 386 16.89 12.57 58.23
C ASN A 386 17.00 11.70 56.96
N LEU A 387 17.19 12.33 55.79
CA LEU A 387 17.27 11.65 54.49
C LEU A 387 18.69 11.20 54.16
N GLN A 388 18.88 9.91 53.94
CA GLN A 388 20.20 9.31 53.75
C GLN A 388 20.53 9.08 52.27
N LYS A 389 19.53 8.72 51.45
CA LYS A 389 19.74 8.19 50.09
C LYS A 389 19.10 9.02 48.99
N THR A 390 18.11 9.82 49.33
CA THR A 390 17.36 10.69 48.40
C THR A 390 18.30 11.63 47.66
N SER A 391 18.14 11.82 46.36
CA SER A 391 18.95 12.76 45.58
C SER A 391 18.33 14.16 45.56
N PHE A 392 19.17 15.19 45.55
CA PHE A 392 18.71 16.58 45.52
C PHE A 392 19.49 17.40 44.48
N ILE A 393 18.77 18.28 43.78
CA ILE A 393 19.30 19.34 42.93
C ILE A 393 18.97 20.68 43.61
N TRP A 394 19.99 21.49 43.84
CA TRP A 394 19.81 22.81 44.40
C TRP A 394 19.46 23.81 43.29
N LEU A 395 18.30 24.45 43.39
CA LEU A 395 17.89 25.56 42.52
C LEU A 395 18.74 26.79 42.85
N THR A 396 19.95 26.90 42.30
CA THR A 396 20.84 28.05 42.47
C THR A 396 21.80 28.21 41.30
N ASN A 397 22.16 29.45 40.97
CA ASN A 397 23.17 29.76 39.95
C ASN A 397 24.61 29.65 40.48
N ILE A 398 24.78 29.45 41.80
CA ILE A 398 26.09 29.30 42.45
C ILE A 398 26.51 27.83 42.40
N LYS A 399 27.65 27.53 41.77
CA LYS A 399 28.21 26.18 41.79
C LYS A 399 28.80 25.87 43.15
N VAL A 400 28.34 24.76 43.75
CA VAL A 400 28.85 24.25 45.03
C VAL A 400 29.45 22.86 44.80
N ASP A 401 30.65 22.63 45.33
CA ASP A 401 31.33 21.33 45.18
C ASP A 401 30.46 20.18 45.72
N LYS A 402 30.38 19.09 44.95
CA LYS A 402 29.62 17.86 45.25
C LYS A 402 28.11 18.02 45.44
N ILE A 403 27.51 19.15 45.07
CA ILE A 403 26.05 19.36 45.09
C ILE A 403 25.58 19.76 43.68
N PRO A 404 24.68 19.00 43.03
CA PRO A 404 24.08 19.40 41.76
C PRO A 404 23.35 20.72 41.90
N CYS A 405 23.66 21.69 41.03
CA CYS A 405 23.02 22.99 41.00
C CYS A 405 22.51 23.26 39.58
N GLU A 406 21.22 23.61 39.44
CA GLU A 406 20.60 23.89 38.13
C GLU A 406 19.36 24.77 38.33
N THR A 407 19.11 25.70 37.41
CA THR A 407 17.95 26.63 37.43
C THR A 407 17.21 26.67 36.09
N ASN A 408 17.84 26.22 35.00
CA ASN A 408 17.22 26.17 33.69
C ASN A 408 16.18 25.03 33.62
N ILE A 409 14.94 25.36 33.26
CA ILE A 409 13.83 24.41 33.27
C ILE A 409 13.98 23.29 32.22
N ASP A 410 14.64 23.52 31.09
CA ASP A 410 14.93 22.47 30.11
C ASP A 410 15.91 21.44 30.68
N ASN A 411 16.96 21.88 31.36
CA ASN A 411 17.92 20.99 31.99
C ASN A 411 17.29 20.23 33.16
N ILE A 412 16.52 20.91 34.01
CA ILE A 412 15.75 20.27 35.09
C ILE A 412 14.82 19.21 34.52
N PHE A 413 14.08 19.52 33.45
CA PHE A 413 13.19 18.56 32.79
C PHE A 413 13.96 17.33 32.27
N ASN A 414 15.12 17.53 31.64
CA ASN A 414 15.94 16.42 31.14
C ASN A 414 16.42 15.52 32.29
N LEU A 415 16.89 16.10 33.39
CA LEU A 415 17.33 15.36 34.59
C LEU A 415 16.17 14.57 35.22
N VAL A 416 14.99 15.20 35.35
CA VAL A 416 13.78 14.54 35.86
C VAL A 416 13.34 13.41 34.93
N SER A 417 13.32 13.65 33.62
CA SER A 417 12.96 12.66 32.60
C SER A 417 13.85 11.43 32.66
N GLU A 418 15.16 11.62 32.78
CA GLU A 418 16.12 10.53 32.91
C GLU A 418 15.96 9.77 34.23
N PHE A 419 15.78 10.47 35.35
CA PHE A 419 15.56 9.86 36.66
C PHE A 419 14.29 8.98 36.67
N VAL A 420 13.20 9.50 36.09
CA VAL A 420 11.93 8.76 35.98
C VAL A 420 12.09 7.52 35.11
N LYS A 421 12.70 7.63 33.93
CA LYS A 421 12.88 6.50 33.01
C LYS A 421 13.73 5.37 33.58
N LYS A 422 14.69 5.67 34.46
CA LYS A 422 15.58 4.70 35.10
C LYS A 422 15.03 4.15 36.42
N SER A 423 13.95 4.71 36.96
CA SER A 423 13.34 4.27 38.22
C SER A 423 12.06 3.47 37.96
N LYS A 424 11.80 2.42 38.76
CA LYS A 424 10.54 1.66 38.67
C LYS A 424 9.36 2.45 39.23
N LYS A 425 9.56 3.08 40.39
CA LYS A 425 8.62 3.96 41.09
C LYS A 425 9.37 5.19 41.60
N SER A 426 8.90 6.39 41.28
CA SER A 426 9.59 7.63 41.65
C SER A 426 8.68 8.73 42.18
N VAL A 427 9.22 9.58 43.04
CA VAL A 427 8.60 10.82 43.46
C VAL A 427 9.55 11.98 43.18
N ILE A 428 9.04 13.02 42.53
CA ILE A 428 9.77 14.23 42.16
C ILE A 428 9.17 15.40 42.92
N LEU A 429 9.99 16.13 43.68
CA LEU A 429 9.61 17.40 44.28
C LEU A 429 10.24 18.54 43.47
N ILE A 430 9.44 19.46 42.95
CA ILE A 430 9.90 20.75 42.43
C ILE A 430 9.40 21.81 43.40
N ASP A 431 10.28 22.15 44.32
CA ASP A 431 10.04 23.16 45.34
C ASP A 431 10.32 24.56 44.77
N ARG A 432 9.45 25.53 45.07
CA ARG A 432 9.52 26.91 44.59
C ARG A 432 9.55 27.04 43.06
N LEU A 433 8.53 26.54 42.38
CA LEU A 433 8.34 26.75 40.93
C LEU A 433 8.24 28.26 40.58
N ASP A 434 7.80 29.12 41.52
CA ASP A 434 7.90 30.58 41.39
C ASP A 434 9.33 31.06 41.12
N TYR A 435 10.34 30.45 41.77
CA TYR A 435 11.74 30.81 41.54
C TYR A 435 12.25 30.32 40.17
N ILE A 436 11.75 29.19 39.68
CA ILE A 436 12.09 28.74 38.32
C ILE A 436 11.60 29.76 37.28
N LEU A 437 10.43 30.38 37.49
CA LEU A 437 9.93 31.42 36.61
C LEU A 437 10.73 32.72 36.63
N THR A 438 11.49 33.02 37.70
CA THR A 438 12.34 34.21 37.68
C THR A 438 13.54 34.05 36.73
N GLU A 439 13.94 32.81 36.44
CA GLU A 439 15.08 32.50 35.57
C GLU A 439 14.66 31.96 34.19
N ASN A 440 13.36 31.69 33.96
CA ASN A 440 12.84 31.06 32.75
C ASN A 440 11.54 31.72 32.28
N THR A 441 11.25 31.68 30.97
CA THR A 441 9.98 32.20 30.45
C THR A 441 8.80 31.31 30.84
N PHE A 442 7.65 31.93 31.15
CA PHE A 442 6.42 31.19 31.51
C PHE A 442 6.01 30.17 30.44
N ASP A 443 6.07 30.56 29.16
CA ASP A 443 5.74 29.68 28.03
C ASP A 443 6.61 28.43 27.98
N ASN A 444 7.89 28.52 28.37
CA ASN A 444 8.75 27.35 28.43
C ASN A 444 8.38 26.48 29.65
N VAL A 445 8.19 27.10 30.81
CA VAL A 445 7.83 26.40 32.05
C VAL A 445 6.52 25.62 31.90
N ILE A 446 5.46 26.23 31.35
CA ILE A 446 4.18 25.55 31.16
C ILE A 446 4.30 24.37 30.18
N LYS A 447 5.06 24.53 29.08
CA LYS A 447 5.36 23.41 28.15
C LYS A 447 6.08 22.27 28.87
N LYS A 448 6.98 22.56 29.81
CA LYS A 448 7.64 21.51 30.61
C LYS A 448 6.70 20.87 31.62
N ILE A 449 5.76 21.61 32.20
CA ILE A 449 4.71 21.03 33.05
C ILE A 449 3.83 20.07 32.24
N HIS A 450 3.46 20.43 31.01
CA HIS A 450 2.72 19.53 30.10
C HIS A 450 3.53 18.24 29.85
N ALA A 451 4.81 18.38 29.50
CA ALA A 451 5.68 17.24 29.25
C ALA A 451 5.93 16.38 30.51
N LEU A 452 5.98 16.98 31.70
CA LEU A 452 6.08 16.26 32.98
C LEU A 452 4.79 15.48 33.29
N LYS A 453 3.63 16.03 32.96
CA LYS A 453 2.35 15.34 33.07
C LYS A 453 2.30 14.12 32.16
N ASP A 454 2.67 14.26 30.89
CA ASP A 454 2.76 13.14 29.94
C ASP A 454 3.74 12.06 30.41
N LEU A 455 4.88 12.49 30.97
CA LEU A 455 5.86 11.59 31.57
C LEU A 455 5.28 10.86 32.79
N SER A 456 4.54 11.55 33.66
CA SER A 456 3.89 10.92 34.81
C SER A 456 2.85 9.88 34.39
N LEU A 457 2.09 10.11 33.32
CA LEU A 457 1.12 9.13 32.83
C LEU A 457 1.77 7.83 32.29
N SER A 458 3.02 7.93 31.82
CA SER A 458 3.74 6.81 31.20
C SER A 458 4.53 5.93 32.19
N TYR A 459 4.79 6.43 33.40
CA TYR A 459 5.63 5.77 34.42
C TYR A 459 4.95 5.82 35.80
N GLU A 460 5.31 4.95 36.74
CA GLU A 460 4.76 5.01 38.11
C GLU A 460 5.42 6.14 38.93
N THR A 461 5.15 7.39 38.53
CA THR A 461 5.77 8.60 39.08
C THR A 461 4.75 9.55 39.69
N ILE A 462 5.11 10.11 40.85
CA ILE A 462 4.37 11.21 41.51
C ILE A 462 5.19 12.49 41.35
N ILE A 463 4.59 13.55 40.84
CA ILE A 463 5.26 14.87 40.73
C ILE A 463 4.55 15.85 41.64
N ILE A 464 5.31 16.54 42.49
CA ILE A 464 4.81 17.53 43.46
C ILE A 464 5.43 18.87 43.11
N LEU A 465 4.60 19.85 42.76
CA LEU A 465 5.01 21.22 42.46
C LEU A 465 4.60 22.13 43.63
N SER A 466 5.55 22.86 44.21
CA SER A 466 5.26 23.93 45.18
C SER A 466 5.32 25.29 44.51
N VAL A 467 4.34 26.16 44.80
CA VAL A 467 4.27 27.55 44.33
C VAL A 467 3.91 28.51 45.45
N LYS A 468 4.52 29.70 45.46
CA LYS A 468 3.95 30.87 46.13
C LYS A 468 2.96 31.55 45.20
N ALA A 469 1.66 31.33 45.42
CA ALA A 469 0.60 31.76 44.51
C ALA A 469 0.58 33.27 44.24
N GLU A 470 1.02 34.09 45.22
CA GLU A 470 1.11 35.56 45.12
C GLU A 470 2.14 36.05 44.09
N LEU A 471 3.08 35.20 43.70
CA LEU A 471 4.15 35.54 42.74
C LEU A 471 3.78 35.22 41.28
N PHE A 472 2.56 34.74 41.03
CA PHE A 472 2.07 34.41 39.69
C PHE A 472 0.92 35.34 39.29
N ASP A 473 0.88 35.70 38.00
CA ASP A 473 -0.30 36.35 37.45
C ASP A 473 -1.50 35.38 37.46
N GLU A 474 -2.72 35.90 37.60
CA GLU A 474 -3.94 35.07 37.69
C GLU A 474 -4.09 34.14 36.48
N LYS A 475 -3.73 34.60 35.28
CA LYS A 475 -3.74 33.78 34.06
C LYS A 475 -2.71 32.64 34.11
N GLN A 476 -1.51 32.93 34.61
CA GLN A 476 -0.42 31.98 34.72
C GLN A 476 -0.75 30.87 35.73
N LEU A 477 -1.27 31.26 36.89
CA LEU A 477 -1.68 30.33 37.92
C LEU A 477 -2.81 29.41 37.44
N LYS A 478 -3.83 29.96 36.76
CA LYS A 478 -4.93 29.16 36.16
C LYS A 478 -4.44 28.17 35.11
N ALA A 479 -3.45 28.53 34.29
CA ALA A 479 -2.87 27.61 33.31
C ALA A 479 -2.16 26.43 33.97
N ILE A 480 -1.41 26.68 35.06
CA ILE A 480 -0.78 25.59 35.84
C ILE A 480 -1.84 24.73 36.55
N GLU A 481 -2.85 25.34 37.13
CA GLU A 481 -3.97 24.62 37.76
C GLU A 481 -4.71 23.70 36.79
N ALA A 482 -4.88 24.11 35.54
CA ALA A 482 -5.54 23.28 34.51
C ALA A 482 -4.78 21.97 34.23
N GLU A 483 -3.46 21.97 34.44
CA GLU A 483 -2.59 20.82 34.17
C GLU A 483 -2.23 20.01 35.42
N THR A 484 -2.68 20.44 36.60
CA THR A 484 -2.29 19.84 37.89
C THR A 484 -3.49 19.48 38.75
N VAL A 485 -3.27 18.58 39.69
CA VAL A 485 -4.27 18.18 40.68
C VAL A 485 -4.03 18.98 41.95
N ASP A 486 -4.98 19.84 42.29
CA ASP A 486 -5.03 20.45 43.62
C ASP A 486 -5.57 19.42 44.62
N LEU A 487 -4.69 18.87 45.46
CA LEU A 487 -5.03 17.92 46.52
C LEU A 487 -6.10 18.44 47.49
N TYR A 488 -6.25 19.76 47.58
CA TYR A 488 -7.10 20.42 48.56
C TYR A 488 -8.11 21.37 47.91
N GLY A 489 -8.28 21.29 46.59
CA GLY A 489 -8.93 22.31 45.76
C GLY A 489 -10.39 22.63 46.08
N LYS A 490 -10.72 23.94 45.97
CA LYS A 490 -12.01 24.68 45.92
C LYS A 490 -13.19 24.31 46.85
N HIS A 491 -13.24 23.13 47.47
CA HIS A 491 -14.39 22.65 48.25
C HIS A 491 -14.14 22.58 49.77
N PHE A 492 -12.90 22.55 50.25
CA PHE A 492 -12.66 22.31 51.69
C PHE A 492 -12.92 23.55 52.56
N ARG A 493 -12.63 24.77 52.07
CA ARG A 493 -12.92 26.02 52.81
C ARG A 493 -14.40 26.41 52.82
N LYS A 494 -15.22 25.95 51.86
CA LYS A 494 -16.63 26.39 51.72
C LYS A 494 -17.65 25.55 52.50
N ASN A 495 -17.30 24.34 52.94
CA ASN A 495 -18.28 23.35 53.43
C ASN A 495 -18.13 22.95 54.90
N VAL A 496 -17.23 23.56 55.68
CA VAL A 496 -17.02 23.20 57.09
C VAL A 496 -17.40 24.36 58.01
N GLU A 497 -18.67 24.42 58.39
CA GLU A 497 -19.14 25.32 59.46
C GLU A 497 -18.62 24.81 60.82
N LEU A 498 -17.57 25.45 61.32
CA LEU A 498 -17.05 25.25 62.67
C LEU A 498 -17.55 26.35 63.60
N SER A 499 -17.96 25.97 64.81
CA SER A 499 -18.23 26.94 65.87
C SER A 499 -16.92 27.58 66.38
N ASP A 500 -16.98 28.77 66.98
CA ASP A 500 -15.80 29.43 67.58
C ASP A 500 -15.05 28.54 68.57
N LEU A 501 -15.78 27.71 69.31
CA LEU A 501 -15.19 26.72 70.23
C LEU A 501 -14.37 25.65 69.48
N GLU A 502 -14.83 25.20 68.32
CA GLU A 502 -14.14 24.19 67.49
C GLU A 502 -12.88 24.77 66.85
N LEU A 503 -12.96 26.01 66.34
CA LEU A 503 -11.80 26.76 65.85
C LEU A 503 -10.79 27.02 66.98
N GLY A 504 -11.26 27.41 68.17
CA GLY A 504 -10.43 27.58 69.36
C GLY A 504 -9.70 26.29 69.74
N ILE A 505 -10.39 25.15 69.73
CA ILE A 505 -9.78 23.85 70.00
C ILE A 505 -8.69 23.52 68.97
N LEU A 506 -8.93 23.75 67.67
CA LEU A 506 -7.93 23.51 66.63
C LEU A 506 -6.68 24.39 66.84
N LYS A 507 -6.85 25.70 67.10
CA LYS A 507 -5.74 26.62 67.36
C LYS A 507 -4.92 26.17 68.57
N TYR A 508 -5.59 25.85 69.66
CA TYR A 508 -4.94 25.37 70.88
C TYR A 508 -4.14 24.08 70.66
N VAL A 509 -4.70 23.12 69.91
CA VAL A 509 -3.99 21.88 69.59
C VAL A 509 -2.77 22.17 68.70
N ASN A 510 -2.90 23.05 67.69
CA ASN A 510 -1.80 23.43 66.80
C ASN A 510 -0.63 24.06 67.56
N GLU A 511 -0.88 25.08 68.38
CA GLU A 511 0.14 25.80 69.14
C GLU A 511 0.95 24.85 70.05
N ASN A 512 0.26 23.93 70.72
CA ASN A 512 0.91 22.97 71.60
C ASN A 512 1.66 21.88 70.80
N ASN A 513 1.09 21.38 69.70
CA ASN A 513 1.76 20.39 68.84
C ASN A 513 3.00 20.97 68.14
N ALA A 514 2.94 22.22 67.66
CA ALA A 514 4.07 22.93 67.07
C ALA A 514 5.25 23.06 68.06
N SER A 515 4.94 23.17 69.35
CA SER A 515 5.93 23.18 70.44
C SER A 515 6.29 21.76 70.96
N ASN A 516 5.94 20.69 70.23
CA ASN A 516 6.12 19.29 70.62
C ASN A 516 5.46 18.88 71.96
N LYS A 517 4.46 19.64 72.43
CA LYS A 517 3.69 19.33 73.64
C LYS A 517 2.45 18.51 73.31
N LEU A 518 2.27 17.39 74.01
CA LEU A 518 1.11 16.52 73.83
C LEU A 518 -0.14 17.16 74.43
N VAL A 519 -1.26 17.08 73.70
CA VAL A 519 -2.56 17.58 74.15
C VAL A 519 -3.49 16.41 74.43
N SER A 520 -4.11 16.38 75.61
CA SER A 520 -5.09 15.37 75.99
C SER A 520 -6.51 15.93 76.06
N TYR A 521 -7.50 15.03 76.15
CA TYR A 521 -8.89 15.40 76.40
C TYR A 521 -9.06 16.20 77.70
N LYS A 522 -8.23 15.95 78.72
CA LYS A 522 -8.29 16.67 80.00
C LYS A 522 -7.84 18.13 79.81
N ASP A 523 -6.80 18.35 79.01
CA ASP A 523 -6.25 19.68 78.75
C ASP A 523 -7.25 20.57 78.01
N ILE A 524 -7.92 20.02 77.00
CA ILE A 524 -8.99 20.73 76.28
C ILE A 524 -10.18 21.02 77.20
N THR A 525 -10.60 20.04 77.99
CA THR A 525 -11.71 20.22 78.97
C THR A 525 -11.40 21.37 79.93
N SER A 526 -10.18 21.41 80.47
CA SER A 526 -9.75 22.45 81.42
C SER A 526 -9.57 23.82 80.76
N LYS A 527 -8.98 23.87 79.55
CA LYS A 527 -8.66 25.14 78.86
C LYS A 527 -9.91 25.89 78.41
N PHE A 528 -10.92 25.15 77.93
CA PHE A 528 -12.15 25.74 77.37
C PHE A 528 -13.34 25.73 78.34
N GLY A 529 -13.16 25.26 79.59
CA GLY A 529 -14.21 25.27 80.61
C GLY A 529 -15.45 24.43 80.26
N ILE A 530 -15.29 23.39 79.41
CA ILE A 530 -16.40 22.54 78.93
C ILE A 530 -16.45 21.19 79.67
N THR A 531 -17.58 20.49 79.62
CA THR A 531 -17.72 19.18 80.29
C THR A 531 -16.99 18.06 79.51
N LYS A 532 -16.60 16.97 80.19
CA LYS A 532 -15.93 15.81 79.54
C LYS A 532 -16.73 15.22 78.37
N PRO A 533 -18.07 15.04 78.46
CA PRO A 533 -18.89 14.62 77.31
C PRO A 533 -18.82 15.61 76.14
N THR A 534 -18.88 16.92 76.41
CA THR A 534 -18.78 17.97 75.39
C THR A 534 -17.42 17.92 74.69
N THR A 535 -16.32 17.81 75.43
CA THR A 535 -14.97 17.66 74.87
C THR A 535 -14.87 16.47 73.92
N ARG A 536 -15.41 15.31 74.33
CA ARG A 536 -15.43 14.11 73.48
C ARG A 536 -16.25 14.32 72.21
N SER A 537 -17.42 14.93 72.31
CA SER A 537 -18.28 15.22 71.16
C SER A 537 -17.58 16.15 70.15
N LYS A 538 -16.95 17.23 70.62
CA LYS A 538 -16.23 18.19 69.77
C LYS A 538 -15.01 17.57 69.09
N ILE A 539 -14.18 16.84 69.83
CA ILE A 539 -13.03 16.14 69.26
C ILE A 539 -13.48 15.10 68.24
N ARG A 540 -14.55 14.35 68.51
CA ARG A 540 -15.10 13.35 67.57
C ARG A 540 -15.62 14.00 66.29
N LYS A 541 -16.27 15.16 66.38
CA LYS A 541 -16.71 15.95 65.21
C LYS A 541 -15.49 16.38 64.38
N LEU A 542 -14.49 16.99 65.01
CA LEU A 542 -13.26 17.44 64.35
C LEU A 542 -12.47 16.27 63.75
N GLN A 543 -12.46 15.11 64.40
CA GLN A 543 -11.85 13.88 63.87
C GLN A 543 -12.63 13.32 62.67
N ARG A 544 -13.97 13.34 62.70
CA ARG A 544 -14.81 12.95 61.55
C ARG A 544 -14.58 13.86 60.35
N LEU A 545 -14.33 15.14 60.59
CA LEU A 545 -13.95 16.12 59.57
C LEU A 545 -12.47 16.02 59.17
N GLN A 546 -11.73 15.04 59.71
CA GLN A 546 -10.31 14.82 59.47
C GLN A 546 -9.41 16.01 59.84
N LEU A 547 -9.85 16.86 60.78
CA LEU A 547 -9.11 18.05 61.24
C LEU A 547 -8.23 17.77 62.46
N LEU A 548 -8.55 16.73 63.21
CA LEU A 548 -7.77 16.22 64.34
C LEU A 548 -7.59 14.71 64.20
N ASP A 549 -6.46 14.21 64.66
CA ASP A 549 -6.21 12.79 64.87
C ASP A 549 -6.05 12.48 66.37
N VAL A 550 -6.44 11.28 66.78
CA VAL A 550 -6.42 10.82 68.17
C VAL A 550 -5.62 9.54 68.27
N GLU A 551 -4.39 9.64 68.75
CA GLU A 551 -3.50 8.51 68.95
C GLU A 551 -3.55 7.99 70.40
N GLN A 552 -3.62 6.67 70.58
CA GLN A 552 -3.45 6.05 71.90
C GLN A 552 -1.95 6.04 72.26
N LYS A 553 -1.58 6.70 73.36
CA LYS A 553 -0.22 6.65 73.92
C LYS A 553 -0.27 6.16 75.37
N GLY A 554 -0.03 4.87 75.56
CA GLY A 554 -0.10 4.22 76.88
C GLY A 554 -1.49 4.35 77.50
N ARG A 555 -1.59 4.99 78.68
CA ARG A 555 -2.84 5.17 79.45
C ARG A 555 -3.67 6.39 79.05
N PHE A 556 -3.20 7.23 78.11
CA PHE A 556 -3.93 8.43 77.68
C PHE A 556 -4.02 8.53 76.15
N LYS A 557 -4.99 9.33 75.67
CA LYS A 557 -5.19 9.64 74.25
C LYS A 557 -4.57 11.01 73.95
N SER A 558 -3.61 11.05 73.04
CA SER A 558 -3.00 12.27 72.54
C SER A 558 -3.76 12.75 71.31
N ILE A 559 -3.97 14.07 71.23
CA ILE A 559 -4.67 14.71 70.13
C ILE A 559 -3.64 15.46 69.30
N LYS A 560 -3.68 15.23 67.99
CA LYS A 560 -2.81 15.88 67.01
C LYS A 560 -3.64 16.65 65.99
N ILE A 561 -3.16 17.81 65.58
CA ILE A 561 -3.74 18.50 64.42
C ILE A 561 -3.29 17.82 63.12
N THR A 562 -4.21 17.70 62.17
CA THR A 562 -3.89 17.21 60.81
C THR A 562 -3.51 18.39 59.90
N SER A 563 -2.91 18.12 58.75
CA SER A 563 -2.63 19.18 57.76
C SER A 563 -3.91 19.86 57.25
N ALA A 564 -5.04 19.15 57.22
CA ALA A 564 -6.35 19.75 56.93
C ALA A 564 -6.83 20.68 58.06
N GLY A 565 -6.62 20.29 59.33
CA GLY A 565 -6.92 21.14 60.49
C GLY A 565 -6.10 22.43 60.54
N ARG A 566 -4.80 22.36 60.21
CA ARG A 566 -3.89 23.51 60.17
C ARG A 566 -4.28 24.58 59.15
N ARG A 567 -4.89 24.19 58.03
CA ARG A 567 -5.32 25.11 56.96
C ARG A 567 -6.65 25.81 57.21
N ILE A 568 -7.40 25.37 58.23
CA ILE A 568 -8.67 25.98 58.63
C ILE A 568 -8.48 27.09 59.66
N ILE A 569 -7.43 27.00 60.48
CA ILE A 569 -7.08 27.99 61.51
C ILE A 569 -6.20 29.11 60.96
#